data_AF-A0A6L9L440-F1
#
_entry.id   AF-A0A6L9L440-F1
#
_cell.length_a   1.000
_cell.length_b   1.000
_cell.length_c   1.000
_cell.angle_alpha   90.00
_cell.angle_beta   90.00
_cell.angle_gamma   90.00
#
_symmetry.space_group_name_H-M   'P 1'
#
loop_
_entity.id
_entity.type
_entity.pdbx_description
1 polymer ?
#
loop_
_entity_poly.entity_id
_entity_poly.type
_entity_poly.pdbx_seq_one_letter_code
_entity_poly.pdbx_strand_id
1 'polypeptide(L)'
;MRLLLSFILCLYLYFPSFGQERVRNIRLRALDSANLEIRYDLVNARPGDSIYFDVRSRVRGSLQILPQFVRGDVGMRVVAGSDRRIIWNALGNGYPLNEEIQAIVRVKTGVTPTNTIASSPTPSQPDTGSDKPIRTESPQQTQPPLTNPYTPPTSTTPVDPALPFRDRYAGPAWALLSAVAPGVGNIFVQQPGPKIGLRPFIAVGCYGLLAYGIIERGKAQDAFAIYEQQKNATAAEPYYATANQHHHRYFLATRGALVVAAADVVLTFLKGLRNNQLKKEARRLQSVTVSPGLQSGQPTAVFRYSF
;
A
#
# COMPACT_ATOMS: atom_id res chain seq x y z
N MET A 1 17.63 -1.86 20.78
CA MET A 1 16.51 -2.58 20.14
C MET A 1 15.14 -2.28 20.74
N ARG A 2 14.99 -2.17 22.07
CA ARG A 2 13.68 -1.88 22.72
C ARG A 2 13.02 -0.58 22.22
N LEU A 3 13.76 0.52 22.12
CA LEU A 3 13.26 1.80 21.57
C LEU A 3 12.77 1.73 20.11
N LEU A 4 13.41 0.90 19.27
CA LEU A 4 13.02 0.74 17.87
C LEU A 4 11.69 -0.02 17.76
N LEU A 5 11.51 -1.06 18.57
CA LEU A 5 10.28 -1.85 18.60
C LEU A 5 9.10 -0.98 19.08
N SER A 6 9.31 -0.15 20.11
CA SER A 6 8.31 0.81 20.59
C SER A 6 7.94 1.87 19.54
N PHE A 7 8.90 2.35 18.76
CA PHE A 7 8.66 3.32 17.70
C PHE A 7 7.85 2.71 16.54
N ILE A 8 8.18 1.49 16.10
CA ILE A 8 7.43 0.78 15.04
C ILE A 8 6.00 0.45 15.51
N LEU A 9 5.83 0.04 16.77
CA LEU A 9 4.52 -0.23 17.35
C LEU A 9 3.67 1.05 17.43
N CYS A 10 4.26 2.18 17.86
CA CYS A 10 3.58 3.47 17.82
C CYS A 10 3.20 3.88 16.39
N LEU A 11 4.10 3.70 15.41
CA LEU A 11 3.81 4.04 14.02
C LEU A 11 2.62 3.24 13.46
N TYR A 12 2.50 1.96 13.85
CA TYR A 12 1.39 1.11 13.45
C TYR A 12 0.05 1.52 14.09
N LEU A 13 0.08 2.00 15.33
CA LEU A 13 -1.09 2.54 16.02
C LEU A 13 -1.49 3.94 15.52
N TYR A 14 -0.56 4.67 14.90
CA TYR A 14 -0.78 6.01 14.35
C TYR A 14 -1.26 6.04 12.91
N PHE A 15 -1.43 4.91 12.23
CA PHE A 15 -2.20 4.90 10.99
C PHE A 15 -3.68 4.94 11.36
N PRO A 16 -4.36 6.11 11.33
CA PRO A 16 -5.80 6.08 11.42
C PRO A 16 -6.28 5.22 10.26
N SER A 17 -7.20 4.30 10.57
CA SER A 17 -8.00 3.66 9.55
C SER A 17 -8.76 4.78 8.83
N PHE A 18 -8.17 5.32 7.76
CA PHE A 18 -8.81 6.29 6.88
C PHE A 18 -9.86 5.53 6.04
N GLY A 19 -10.86 4.96 6.70
CA GLY A 19 -12.16 4.81 6.09
C GLY A 19 -12.65 6.22 5.81
N GLN A 20 -12.81 6.58 4.53
CA GLN A 20 -13.38 7.87 4.17
C GLN A 20 -14.72 8.03 4.90
N GLU A 21 -14.76 8.93 5.87
CA GLU A 21 -15.99 9.33 6.53
C GLU A 21 -16.83 10.09 5.49
N ARG A 22 -17.75 9.35 4.86
CA ARG A 22 -18.64 9.86 3.80
C ARG A 22 -19.86 10.59 4.34
N VAL A 23 -20.16 10.46 5.63
CA VAL A 23 -21.30 11.10 6.28
C VAL A 23 -20.80 12.04 7.35
N ARG A 24 -21.30 13.28 7.37
CA ARG A 24 -20.92 14.32 8.33
C ARG A 24 -22.16 15.01 8.88
N ASN A 25 -21.97 15.81 9.94
CA ASN A 25 -22.99 16.72 10.48
C ASN A 25 -24.34 16.04 10.77
N ILE A 26 -24.32 14.85 11.37
CA ILE A 26 -25.54 14.13 11.73
C ILE A 26 -26.24 14.89 12.86
N ARG A 27 -27.49 15.31 12.62
CA ARG A 27 -28.36 16.02 13.57
C ARG A 27 -29.66 15.25 13.72
N LEU A 28 -30.12 15.10 14.95
CA LEU A 28 -31.40 14.45 15.26
C LEU A 28 -32.38 15.50 15.76
N ARG A 29 -33.63 15.40 15.32
CA ARG A 29 -34.75 16.22 15.80
C ARG A 29 -36.00 15.37 15.89
N ALA A 30 -36.67 15.35 17.04
CA ALA A 30 -38.03 14.83 17.13
C ALA A 30 -38.98 15.85 16.51
N LEU A 31 -39.76 15.46 15.50
CA LEU A 31 -40.78 16.31 14.90
C LEU A 31 -42.05 16.34 15.76
N ASP A 32 -42.42 15.17 16.27
CA ASP A 32 -43.54 14.92 17.18
C ASP A 32 -43.23 13.67 18.02
N SER A 33 -44.23 13.12 18.74
CA SER A 33 -44.07 11.90 19.55
C SER A 33 -43.92 10.61 18.73
N ALA A 34 -44.16 10.65 17.42
CA ALA A 34 -44.14 9.52 16.52
C ALA A 34 -42.97 9.52 15.54
N ASN A 35 -42.50 10.69 15.12
CA ASN A 35 -41.60 10.90 14.00
C ASN A 35 -40.27 11.50 14.44
N LEU A 36 -39.19 10.82 14.04
CA LEU A 36 -37.82 11.26 14.20
C LEU A 36 -37.25 11.73 12.86
N GLU A 37 -36.71 12.95 12.83
CA GLU A 37 -35.97 13.50 11.70
C GLU A 37 -34.46 13.36 11.95
N ILE A 38 -33.75 12.78 10.98
CA ILE A 38 -32.29 12.66 10.96
C ILE A 38 -31.78 13.45 9.75
N ARG A 39 -31.00 14.49 10.00
CA ARG A 39 -30.34 15.30 8.97
C ARG A 39 -28.85 14.99 8.93
N TYR A 40 -28.28 14.93 7.74
CA TYR A 40 -26.86 14.63 7.57
C TYR A 40 -26.31 15.20 6.26
N ASP A 41 -24.99 15.35 6.19
CA ASP A 41 -24.29 15.72 4.97
C ASP A 41 -23.61 14.49 4.38
N LEU A 42 -23.82 14.26 3.08
CA LEU A 42 -23.26 13.13 2.34
C LEU A 42 -22.19 13.62 1.37
N VAL A 43 -20.95 13.19 1.59
CA VAL A 43 -19.78 13.60 0.82
C VAL A 43 -19.28 12.43 -0.02
N ASN A 44 -19.01 12.68 -1.31
CA ASN A 44 -18.42 11.70 -2.24
C ASN A 44 -19.23 10.39 -2.42
N ALA A 45 -20.56 10.45 -2.39
CA ALA A 45 -21.39 9.30 -2.74
C ALA A 45 -21.23 8.95 -4.23
N ARG A 46 -21.04 7.67 -4.51
CA ARG A 46 -20.94 7.10 -5.85
C ARG A 46 -22.24 6.41 -6.25
N PRO A 47 -22.57 6.34 -7.54
CA PRO A 47 -23.66 5.49 -8.01
C PRO A 47 -23.48 4.05 -7.51
N GLY A 48 -24.52 3.51 -6.86
CA GLY A 48 -24.51 2.17 -6.25
C GLY A 48 -24.19 2.14 -4.76
N ASP A 49 -23.69 3.24 -4.16
CA ASP A 49 -23.59 3.34 -2.71
C ASP A 49 -24.97 3.28 -2.06
N SER A 50 -25.09 2.50 -0.99
CA SER A 50 -26.31 2.39 -0.20
C SER A 50 -26.18 3.09 1.14
N ILE A 51 -27.13 3.94 1.47
CA ILE A 51 -27.22 4.58 2.79
C ILE A 51 -28.15 3.77 3.69
N TYR A 52 -27.66 3.50 4.89
CA TYR A 52 -28.42 2.90 5.97
C TYR A 52 -28.22 3.71 7.23
N PHE A 53 -29.11 3.54 8.21
CA PHE A 53 -28.95 4.15 9.51
C PHE A 53 -29.34 3.15 10.59
N ASP A 54 -28.65 3.25 11.71
CA ASP A 54 -28.92 2.49 12.92
C ASP A 54 -29.36 3.47 14.01
N VAL A 55 -30.39 3.12 14.77
CA VAL A 55 -30.84 3.91 15.92
C VAL A 55 -30.63 3.08 17.18
N ARG A 56 -30.03 3.72 18.19
CA ARG A 56 -29.80 3.16 19.52
C ARG A 56 -30.56 3.97 20.57
N SER A 57 -31.38 3.28 21.33
CA SER A 57 -31.95 3.77 22.58
C SER A 57 -30.96 3.55 23.72
N ARG A 58 -30.92 4.48 24.66
CA ARG A 58 -30.13 4.34 25.89
C ARG A 58 -30.61 3.18 26.77
N VAL A 59 -31.92 2.91 26.78
CA VAL A 59 -32.52 1.89 27.65
C VAL A 59 -32.65 0.54 26.93
N ARG A 60 -33.07 0.55 25.66
CA ARG A 60 -33.38 -0.66 24.89
C ARG A 60 -32.22 -1.15 24.02
N GLY A 61 -31.17 -0.36 23.85
CA GLY A 61 -30.07 -0.68 22.95
C GLY A 61 -30.42 -0.47 21.49
N SER A 62 -29.98 -1.38 20.60
CA SER A 62 -30.21 -1.23 19.16
C SER A 62 -31.67 -1.47 18.81
N LEU A 63 -32.30 -0.51 18.13
CA LEU A 63 -33.70 -0.61 17.71
C LEU A 63 -33.78 -1.25 16.32
N GLN A 64 -34.77 -2.11 16.09
CA GLN A 64 -34.99 -2.73 14.78
C GLN A 64 -35.83 -1.79 13.91
N ILE A 65 -35.24 -1.31 12.82
CA ILE A 65 -35.89 -0.34 11.93
C ILE A 65 -36.54 -1.10 10.78
N LEU A 66 -37.88 -1.09 10.71
CA LEU A 66 -38.59 -1.69 9.59
C LEU A 66 -38.68 -0.68 8.42
N PRO A 67 -38.33 -1.08 7.18
CA PRO A 67 -38.26 -0.17 6.03
C PRO A 67 -39.58 0.58 5.74
N GLN A 68 -40.75 -0.02 6.00
CA GLN A 68 -42.03 0.63 5.73
C GLN A 68 -42.29 1.89 6.58
N PHE A 69 -41.57 2.08 7.69
CA PHE A 69 -41.69 3.25 8.56
C PHE A 69 -40.61 4.30 8.30
N VAL A 70 -39.78 4.12 7.27
CA VAL A 70 -38.70 5.04 6.90
C VAL A 70 -39.03 5.73 5.58
N ARG A 71 -38.80 7.04 5.53
CA ARG A 71 -38.96 7.87 4.33
C ARG A 71 -37.76 8.82 4.18
N GLY A 72 -37.54 9.31 2.96
CA GLY A 72 -36.49 10.29 2.65
C GLY A 72 -35.24 9.68 2.00
N ASP A 73 -34.09 10.31 2.25
CA ASP A 73 -32.80 9.99 1.64
C ASP A 73 -32.15 8.75 2.27
N VAL A 74 -32.67 7.56 1.94
CA VAL A 74 -32.15 6.24 2.38
C VAL A 74 -32.05 5.26 1.20
N GLY A 75 -31.12 4.30 1.25
CA GLY A 75 -30.94 3.28 0.22
C GLY A 75 -29.94 3.67 -0.89
N MET A 76 -30.09 3.07 -2.08
CA MET A 76 -29.09 3.09 -3.18
C MET A 76 -29.12 4.32 -4.10
N ARG A 77 -30.13 5.20 -3.97
CA ARG A 77 -30.39 6.29 -4.93
C ARG A 77 -30.16 7.68 -4.35
N VAL A 78 -29.32 7.77 -3.33
CA VAL A 78 -29.04 9.04 -2.67
C VAL A 78 -27.81 9.69 -3.29
N VAL A 79 -27.99 10.90 -3.81
CA VAL A 79 -26.91 11.70 -4.39
C VAL A 79 -26.13 12.39 -3.27
N ALA A 80 -24.82 12.57 -3.42
CA ALA A 80 -24.02 13.43 -2.55
C ALA A 80 -24.67 14.82 -2.39
N GLY A 81 -24.57 15.44 -1.22
CA GLY A 81 -25.17 16.73 -0.92
C GLY A 81 -25.29 16.99 0.58
N SER A 82 -25.48 18.25 0.94
CA SER A 82 -25.77 18.68 2.31
C SER A 82 -27.26 18.57 2.64
N ASP A 83 -27.58 18.52 3.94
CA ASP A 83 -28.96 18.54 4.47
C ASP A 83 -29.86 17.41 3.93
N ARG A 84 -29.28 16.22 3.73
CA ARG A 84 -30.04 15.00 3.43
C ARG A 84 -30.90 14.63 4.62
N ARG A 85 -32.11 14.15 4.35
CA ARG A 85 -33.16 13.99 5.36
C ARG A 85 -33.73 12.58 5.37
N ILE A 86 -33.68 11.92 6.52
CA ILE A 86 -34.39 10.67 6.81
C ILE A 86 -35.47 10.97 7.85
N ILE A 87 -36.69 10.50 7.61
CA ILE A 87 -37.81 10.56 8.54
C ILE A 87 -38.17 9.13 8.91
N TRP A 88 -38.16 8.83 10.21
CA TRP A 88 -38.55 7.53 10.74
C TRP A 88 -39.76 7.66 11.67
N ASN A 89 -40.83 6.93 11.36
CA ASN A 89 -42.00 6.81 12.22
C ASN A 89 -41.72 5.74 13.30
N ALA A 90 -41.09 6.16 14.39
CA ALA A 90 -40.71 5.31 15.50
C ALA A 90 -41.93 4.68 16.19
N LEU A 91 -42.99 5.46 16.40
CA LEU A 91 -44.19 4.97 17.09
C LEU A 91 -44.95 3.92 16.27
N GLY A 92 -45.08 4.14 14.96
CA GLY A 92 -45.62 3.14 14.03
C GLY A 92 -44.79 1.85 14.00
N ASN A 93 -43.49 1.98 14.27
CA ASN A 93 -42.56 0.86 14.43
C ASN A 93 -42.53 0.29 15.87
N GLY A 94 -43.43 0.72 16.78
CA GLY A 94 -43.54 0.21 18.14
C GLY A 94 -42.59 0.83 19.18
N TYR A 95 -41.92 1.94 18.84
CA TYR A 95 -40.95 2.61 19.71
C TYR A 95 -41.46 4.02 20.09
N PRO A 96 -41.89 4.25 21.35
CA PRO A 96 -42.22 5.60 21.80
C PRO A 96 -40.96 6.47 21.91
N LEU A 97 -41.03 7.73 21.47
CA LEU A 97 -39.92 8.69 21.50
C LEU A 97 -39.84 9.44 22.85
N ASN A 98 -39.96 8.72 23.97
CA ASN A 98 -39.88 9.29 25.32
C ASN A 98 -38.52 9.06 26.01
N GLU A 99 -37.51 8.66 25.23
CA GLU A 99 -36.18 8.32 25.73
C GLU A 99 -35.07 8.92 24.87
N GLU A 100 -33.86 8.97 25.45
CA GLU A 100 -32.67 9.43 24.74
C GLU A 100 -32.26 8.42 23.67
N ILE A 101 -32.14 8.91 22.43
CA ILE A 101 -31.83 8.13 21.24
C ILE A 101 -30.62 8.70 20.51
N GLN A 102 -29.81 7.83 19.93
CA GLN A 102 -28.68 8.15 19.07
C GLN A 102 -28.89 7.51 17.71
N ALA A 103 -28.59 8.23 16.62
CA ALA A 103 -28.63 7.68 15.28
C ALA A 103 -27.24 7.73 14.64
N ILE A 104 -26.88 6.65 13.96
CA ILE A 104 -25.63 6.53 13.20
C ILE A 104 -26.02 6.27 11.75
N VAL A 105 -25.58 7.15 10.85
CA VAL A 105 -25.79 6.98 9.41
C VAL A 105 -24.53 6.37 8.80
N ARG A 106 -24.69 5.32 8.00
CA ARG A 106 -23.61 4.54 7.40
C ARG A 106 -23.79 4.45 5.88
N VAL A 107 -22.67 4.47 5.17
CA VAL A 107 -22.63 4.25 3.72
C VAL A 107 -22.00 2.90 3.47
N LYS A 108 -22.75 1.98 2.88
CA LYS A 108 -22.22 0.74 2.32
C LYS A 108 -21.80 1.04 0.89
N THR A 109 -20.52 0.95 0.61
CA THR A 109 -20.00 1.11 -0.74
C THR A 109 -20.56 0.02 -1.64
N GLY A 110 -21.32 0.42 -2.66
CA GLY A 110 -21.70 -0.50 -3.71
C GLY A 110 -20.47 -0.83 -4.54
N VAL A 111 -20.28 -2.11 -4.86
CA VAL A 111 -19.61 -2.44 -6.11
C VAL A 111 -20.54 -1.91 -7.19
N THR A 112 -20.08 -0.91 -7.95
CA THR A 112 -20.81 -0.40 -9.11
C THR A 112 -21.24 -1.62 -9.91
N PRO A 113 -22.55 -1.92 -10.08
CA PRO A 113 -22.93 -2.88 -11.09
C PRO A 113 -22.37 -2.29 -12.37
N THR A 114 -21.42 -2.98 -12.99
CA THR A 114 -20.92 -2.62 -14.32
C THR A 114 -22.18 -2.40 -15.13
N ASN A 115 -22.44 -1.13 -15.48
CA ASN A 115 -23.51 -0.78 -16.37
C ASN A 115 -23.07 -1.39 -17.70
N THR A 116 -23.37 -2.67 -17.89
CA THR A 116 -23.49 -3.27 -19.20
C THR A 116 -24.62 -2.48 -19.81
N ILE A 117 -24.25 -1.37 -20.45
CA ILE A 117 -25.11 -0.67 -21.38
C ILE A 117 -25.50 -1.79 -22.33
N ALA A 118 -26.70 -2.33 -22.13
CA ALA A 118 -27.39 -3.10 -23.13
C ALA A 118 -27.44 -2.12 -24.30
N SER A 119 -26.51 -2.30 -25.24
CA SER A 119 -26.58 -1.71 -26.55
C SER A 119 -28.01 -1.92 -27.00
N SER A 120 -28.77 -0.83 -27.11
CA SER A 120 -30.05 -0.87 -27.80
C SER A 120 -29.84 -1.69 -29.07
N PRO A 121 -30.64 -2.72 -29.33
CA PRO A 121 -30.48 -3.51 -30.54
C PRO A 121 -30.58 -2.55 -31.73
N THR A 122 -29.44 -2.29 -32.36
CA THR A 122 -29.39 -1.73 -33.70
C THR A 122 -30.31 -2.59 -34.56
N PRO A 123 -31.29 -2.02 -35.28
CA PRO A 123 -32.14 -2.78 -36.18
C PRO A 123 -31.26 -3.55 -37.15
N SER A 124 -31.38 -4.88 -37.12
CA SER A 124 -30.62 -5.81 -37.95
C SER A 124 -30.84 -5.48 -39.42
N GLN A 125 -29.80 -5.01 -40.09
CA GLN A 125 -29.71 -5.01 -41.53
C GLN A 125 -29.29 -6.43 -41.97
N PRO A 126 -29.98 -7.07 -42.92
CA PRO A 126 -29.63 -8.41 -43.38
C PRO A 126 -28.45 -8.33 -44.35
N ASP A 127 -27.26 -8.68 -43.89
CA ASP A 127 -26.10 -8.85 -44.78
C ASP A 127 -25.84 -10.32 -45.10
N THR A 128 -25.97 -10.56 -46.40
CA THR A 128 -25.60 -11.73 -47.18
C THR A 128 -24.11 -12.06 -46.99
N GLY A 129 -23.83 -13.37 -46.97
CA GLY A 129 -22.53 -13.92 -46.63
C GLY A 129 -21.37 -13.50 -47.52
N SER A 130 -20.17 -13.63 -46.96
CA SER A 130 -18.97 -13.94 -47.71
C SER A 130 -17.95 -14.61 -46.80
N ASP A 131 -17.78 -15.90 -47.04
CA ASP A 131 -16.67 -16.71 -46.59
C ASP A 131 -15.33 -16.09 -47.00
N LYS A 132 -14.39 -16.03 -46.06
CA LYS A 132 -12.97 -16.19 -46.39
C LYS A 132 -12.15 -16.70 -45.21
N PRO A 133 -11.38 -17.79 -45.36
CA PRO A 133 -10.48 -18.30 -44.33
C PRO A 133 -9.05 -17.80 -44.56
N ILE A 134 -8.41 -17.24 -43.54
CA ILE A 134 -6.96 -16.90 -43.45
C ILE A 134 -6.74 -16.59 -41.96
N ARG A 135 -5.70 -17.00 -41.23
CA ARG A 135 -4.54 -17.88 -41.42
C ARG A 135 -3.89 -17.91 -40.03
N THR A 136 -3.58 -19.09 -39.53
CA THR A 136 -2.84 -19.27 -38.27
C THR A 136 -1.38 -18.88 -38.48
N GLU A 137 -0.90 -17.84 -37.81
CA GLU A 137 0.53 -17.54 -37.69
C GLU A 137 1.00 -17.82 -36.26
N SER A 138 1.86 -18.84 -36.14
CA SER A 138 2.59 -19.20 -34.93
C SER A 138 3.69 -18.17 -34.62
N PRO A 139 3.86 -17.73 -33.37
CA PRO A 139 5.04 -16.98 -32.96
C PRO A 139 6.29 -17.87 -32.92
N GLN A 140 7.27 -17.46 -33.71
CA GLN A 140 8.59 -18.05 -33.89
C GLN A 140 9.47 -17.84 -32.64
N GLN A 141 10.01 -18.94 -32.11
CA GLN A 141 10.86 -18.99 -30.93
C GLN A 141 12.27 -18.48 -31.29
N THR A 142 12.68 -17.34 -30.74
CA THR A 142 14.01 -16.76 -30.94
C THR A 142 15.01 -17.45 -29.99
N GLN A 143 15.96 -18.20 -30.54
CA GLN A 143 17.10 -18.75 -29.80
C GLN A 143 18.10 -17.63 -29.45
N PRO A 144 18.65 -17.61 -28.22
CA PRO A 144 19.76 -16.73 -27.88
C PRO A 144 21.09 -17.24 -28.47
N PRO A 145 22.00 -16.32 -28.86
CA PRO A 145 23.29 -16.69 -29.46
C PRO A 145 24.28 -17.26 -28.42
N LEU A 146 25.05 -18.25 -28.87
CA LEU A 146 26.20 -18.82 -28.19
C LEU A 146 27.26 -17.75 -27.89
N THR A 147 27.59 -17.59 -26.61
CA THR A 147 28.69 -16.74 -26.16
C THR A 147 30.01 -17.51 -26.25
N ASN A 148 30.97 -16.91 -26.96
CA ASN A 148 32.35 -17.39 -27.12
C ASN A 148 33.08 -17.61 -25.76
N PRO A 149 33.99 -18.59 -25.67
CA PRO A 149 34.86 -18.77 -24.51
C PRO A 149 35.82 -17.57 -24.38
N TYR A 150 35.70 -16.85 -23.26
CA TYR A 150 36.60 -15.79 -22.86
C TYR A 150 37.93 -16.38 -22.37
N THR A 151 39.01 -16.12 -23.12
CA THR A 151 40.38 -16.39 -22.69
C THR A 151 40.85 -15.25 -21.79
N PRO A 152 41.25 -15.49 -20.52
CA PRO A 152 41.79 -14.44 -19.67
C PRO A 152 43.20 -14.04 -20.14
N PRO A 153 43.52 -12.74 -20.30
CA PRO A 153 44.89 -12.30 -20.48
C PRO A 153 45.61 -12.33 -19.13
N THR A 154 46.53 -13.30 -18.97
CA THR A 154 47.54 -13.32 -17.91
C THR A 154 48.42 -12.08 -18.05
N SER A 155 48.12 -11.06 -17.26
CA SER A 155 48.88 -9.82 -17.17
C SER A 155 49.64 -9.81 -15.85
N THR A 156 50.85 -10.35 -15.84
CA THR A 156 51.81 -10.20 -14.73
C THR A 156 52.48 -8.83 -14.85
N THR A 157 51.82 -7.78 -14.36
CA THR A 157 52.45 -6.47 -14.15
C THR A 157 53.03 -6.41 -12.73
N PRO A 158 54.24 -5.85 -12.53
CA PRO A 158 54.84 -5.71 -11.21
C PRO A 158 54.02 -4.74 -10.35
N VAL A 159 53.78 -5.13 -9.10
CA VAL A 159 53.03 -4.36 -8.10
C VAL A 159 53.87 -3.16 -7.67
N ASP A 160 53.48 -1.97 -8.13
CA ASP A 160 54.00 -0.69 -7.68
C ASP A 160 53.40 -0.36 -6.29
N PRO A 161 54.18 -0.29 -5.19
CA PRO A 161 53.67 -0.25 -3.82
C PRO A 161 53.10 1.11 -3.37
N ALA A 162 52.88 2.08 -4.27
CA ALA A 162 52.53 3.45 -3.92
C ALA A 162 51.15 3.91 -4.42
N LEU A 163 50.21 3.00 -4.69
CA LEU A 163 48.86 3.43 -5.07
C LEU A 163 48.09 3.96 -3.86
N PRO A 164 47.65 5.24 -3.86
CA PRO A 164 46.88 5.81 -2.77
C PRO A 164 45.59 5.01 -2.61
N PHE A 165 45.29 4.60 -1.37
CA PHE A 165 44.01 3.97 -1.01
C PHE A 165 42.88 4.90 -1.48
N ARG A 166 42.21 4.53 -2.57
CA ARG A 166 41.01 5.23 -3.04
C ARG A 166 39.90 5.00 -2.02
N ASP A 167 39.65 6.01 -1.20
CA ASP A 167 38.50 6.04 -0.30
C ASP A 167 37.22 5.85 -1.11
N ARG A 168 36.62 4.65 -1.01
CA ARG A 168 35.32 4.40 -1.62
C ARG A 168 34.31 5.34 -1.00
N TYR A 169 33.68 6.16 -1.84
CA TYR A 169 32.63 7.09 -1.42
C TYR A 169 31.45 6.31 -0.84
N ALA A 170 31.32 6.34 0.49
CA ALA A 170 30.19 5.74 1.22
C ALA A 170 29.21 6.84 1.68
N GLY A 171 28.77 7.67 0.74
CA GLY A 171 27.81 8.74 0.99
C GLY A 171 26.35 8.28 0.93
N PRO A 172 25.41 9.14 1.36
CA PRO A 172 23.97 8.84 1.39
C PRO A 172 23.37 8.57 0.00
N ALA A 173 24.05 8.96 -1.08
CA ALA A 173 23.61 8.65 -2.44
C ALA A 173 23.46 7.13 -2.69
N TRP A 174 24.25 6.28 -2.02
CA TRP A 174 24.10 4.83 -2.09
C TRP A 174 22.81 4.32 -1.42
N ALA A 175 22.16 5.12 -0.56
CA ALA A 175 20.85 4.76 0.00
C ALA A 175 19.75 4.82 -1.07
N LEU A 176 19.94 5.58 -2.16
CA LEU A 176 18.99 5.60 -3.28
C LEU A 176 18.95 4.27 -4.02
N LEU A 177 20.03 3.48 -4.01
CA LEU A 177 20.02 2.12 -4.55
C LEU A 177 19.11 1.18 -3.74
N SER A 178 18.88 1.44 -2.45
CA SER A 178 17.87 0.70 -1.67
C SER A 178 16.44 1.01 -2.13
N ALA A 179 16.19 2.15 -2.80
CA ALA A 179 14.87 2.45 -3.36
C ALA A 179 14.56 1.58 -4.59
N VAL A 180 15.60 1.20 -5.36
CA VAL A 180 15.46 0.30 -6.52
C VAL A 180 15.38 -1.15 -6.05
N ALA A 181 16.19 -1.52 -5.07
CA ALA A 181 16.24 -2.87 -4.52
C ALA A 181 16.39 -2.85 -2.99
N PRO A 182 15.30 -3.12 -2.25
CA PRO A 182 15.34 -3.22 -0.78
C PRO A 182 16.46 -4.16 -0.34
N GLY A 183 17.33 -3.68 0.56
CA GLY A 183 18.48 -4.42 1.10
C GLY A 183 19.82 -4.21 0.38
N VAL A 184 19.86 -3.72 -0.86
CA VAL A 184 21.11 -3.60 -1.64
C VAL A 184 21.97 -2.42 -1.20
N GLY A 185 21.38 -1.24 -0.96
CA GLY A 185 22.13 -0.02 -0.64
C GLY A 185 22.94 -0.12 0.65
N ASN A 186 22.48 -0.91 1.62
CA ASN A 186 23.14 -1.07 2.93
C ASN A 186 24.45 -1.87 2.86
N ILE A 187 24.64 -2.71 1.83
CA ILE A 187 25.89 -3.46 1.60
C ILE A 187 27.05 -2.49 1.35
N PHE A 188 26.78 -1.38 0.66
CA PHE A 188 27.79 -0.37 0.31
C PHE A 188 28.11 0.62 1.43
N VAL A 189 27.27 0.69 2.47
CA VAL A 189 27.42 1.65 3.58
C VAL A 189 28.23 1.08 4.76
N GLN A 190 28.51 -0.23 4.78
CA GLN A 190 29.28 -0.87 5.85
C GLN A 190 30.78 -0.94 5.55
N GLN A 191 31.56 -0.11 6.23
CA GLN A 191 33.02 -0.22 6.36
C GLN A 191 33.35 -0.66 7.80
N PRO A 192 34.38 -1.50 8.05
CA PRO A 192 35.40 -2.00 7.11
C PRO A 192 35.08 -3.36 6.46
N GLY A 193 33.94 -4.00 6.76
CA GLY A 193 33.56 -5.26 6.14
C GLY A 193 32.04 -5.49 6.10
N PRO A 194 31.50 -6.06 5.01
CA PRO A 194 30.09 -6.38 4.92
C PRO A 194 29.78 -7.54 5.86
N LYS A 195 29.12 -7.25 6.99
CA LYS A 195 28.52 -8.30 7.82
C LYS A 195 27.23 -8.71 7.13
N ILE A 196 27.28 -9.84 6.42
CA ILE A 196 26.11 -10.50 5.80
C ILE A 196 25.26 -11.07 6.94
N GLY A 197 24.48 -10.21 7.60
CA GLY A 197 23.51 -10.60 8.62
C GLY A 197 22.22 -11.12 7.98
N LEU A 198 21.11 -11.06 8.73
CA LEU A 198 19.76 -11.50 8.31
C LEU A 198 19.15 -10.73 7.12
N ARG A 199 19.93 -9.89 6.43
CA ARG A 199 19.45 -8.91 5.44
C ARG A 199 19.03 -9.50 4.09
N PRO A 200 19.76 -10.49 3.52
CA PRO A 200 19.28 -11.16 2.32
C PRO A 200 17.89 -11.78 2.53
N PHE A 201 17.59 -12.26 3.73
CA PHE A 201 16.26 -12.80 4.05
C PHE A 201 15.16 -11.73 4.02
N ILE A 202 15.45 -10.47 4.40
CA ILE A 202 14.48 -9.38 4.29
C ILE A 202 14.18 -9.07 2.83
N ALA A 203 15.22 -9.02 1.98
CA ALA A 203 15.05 -8.82 0.55
C ALA A 203 14.24 -9.95 -0.08
N VAL A 204 14.62 -11.21 0.19
CA VAL A 204 13.89 -12.41 -0.27
C VAL A 204 12.44 -12.38 0.21
N GLY A 205 12.18 -12.01 1.47
CA GLY A 205 10.83 -11.89 2.01
C GLY A 205 10.02 -10.78 1.33
N CYS A 206 10.62 -9.62 1.07
CA CYS A 206 9.96 -8.50 0.40
C CYS A 206 9.61 -8.84 -1.05
N TYR A 207 10.56 -9.39 -1.82
CA TYR A 207 10.32 -9.83 -3.19
C TYR A 207 9.35 -11.01 -3.25
N GLY A 208 9.43 -11.94 -2.29
CA GLY A 208 8.49 -13.05 -2.14
C GLY A 208 7.06 -12.58 -1.91
N LEU A 209 6.84 -11.59 -1.04
CA LEU A 209 5.52 -10.99 -0.82
C LEU A 209 4.99 -10.27 -2.07
N LEU A 210 5.85 -9.56 -2.80
CA LEU A 210 5.49 -8.90 -4.05
C LEU A 210 5.07 -9.91 -5.11
N ALA A 211 5.89 -10.95 -5.33
CA ALA A 211 5.60 -12.02 -6.27
C ALA A 211 4.32 -12.77 -5.90
N TYR A 212 4.15 -13.10 -4.62
CA TYR A 212 2.93 -13.72 -4.10
C TYR A 212 1.70 -12.84 -4.37
N GLY A 213 1.80 -11.54 -4.12
CA GLY A 213 0.73 -10.59 -4.42
C GLY A 213 0.35 -10.60 -5.91
N ILE A 214 1.34 -10.53 -6.81
CA ILE A 214 1.08 -10.56 -8.27
C ILE A 214 0.36 -11.84 -8.68
N ILE A 215 0.77 -13.00 -8.14
CA ILE A 215 0.12 -14.29 -8.40
C ILE A 215 -1.33 -14.29 -7.89
N GLU A 216 -1.58 -13.82 -6.67
CA GLU A 216 -2.94 -13.74 -6.11
C GLU A 216 -3.82 -12.75 -6.88
N ARG A 217 -3.25 -11.69 -7.46
CA ARG A 217 -3.99 -10.78 -8.34
C ARG A 217 -4.48 -11.51 -9.60
N GLY A 218 -3.63 -12.34 -10.21
CA GLY A 218 -4.01 -13.16 -11.37
C GLY A 218 -5.18 -14.08 -11.03
N LYS A 219 -5.08 -14.83 -9.92
CA LYS A 219 -6.17 -15.70 -9.43
C LYS A 219 -7.47 -14.95 -9.17
N ALA A 220 -7.39 -13.73 -8.61
CA ALA A 220 -8.57 -12.90 -8.38
C ALA A 220 -9.26 -12.53 -9.70
N GLN A 221 -8.48 -12.20 -10.74
CA GLN A 221 -9.00 -11.88 -12.07
C GLN A 221 -9.60 -13.12 -12.74
N ASP A 222 -8.95 -14.28 -12.65
CA ASP A 222 -9.46 -15.54 -13.21
C ASP A 222 -10.79 -15.94 -12.58
N ALA A 223 -10.90 -15.90 -11.25
CA ALA A 223 -12.14 -16.20 -10.54
C ALA A 223 -13.26 -15.20 -10.87
N PHE A 224 -12.90 -13.92 -11.06
CA PHE A 224 -13.86 -12.89 -11.46
C PHE A 224 -14.35 -13.06 -12.90
N ALA A 225 -13.48 -13.47 -13.82
CA ALA A 225 -13.86 -13.77 -15.20
C ALA A 225 -14.86 -14.95 -15.26
N ILE A 226 -14.68 -15.98 -14.42
CA ILE A 226 -15.65 -17.07 -14.31
C ILE A 226 -16.98 -16.56 -13.76
N TYR A 227 -16.96 -15.70 -12.74
CA TYR A 227 -18.15 -15.05 -12.20
C TYR A 227 -18.95 -14.31 -13.30
N GLU A 228 -18.29 -13.55 -14.17
CA GLU A 228 -18.94 -12.83 -15.28
C GLU A 228 -19.58 -13.76 -16.32
N GLN A 229 -19.05 -14.97 -16.50
CA GLN A 229 -19.61 -15.96 -17.43
C GLN A 229 -20.87 -16.66 -16.88
N GLN A 230 -21.08 -16.64 -15.56
CA GLN A 230 -22.23 -17.30 -14.94
C GLN A 230 -23.50 -16.45 -15.11
N LYS A 231 -24.50 -17.00 -15.81
CA LYS A 231 -25.82 -16.36 -15.97
C LYS A 231 -26.70 -16.46 -14.71
N ASN A 232 -26.42 -17.42 -13.83
CA ASN A 232 -27.19 -17.65 -12.61
C ASN A 232 -26.47 -17.02 -11.40
N ALA A 233 -27.16 -16.10 -10.72
CA ALA A 233 -26.62 -15.40 -9.56
C ALA A 233 -26.20 -16.35 -8.42
N THR A 234 -26.98 -17.40 -8.15
CA THR A 234 -26.66 -18.37 -7.08
C THR A 234 -25.42 -19.19 -7.41
N ALA A 235 -25.20 -19.51 -8.70
CA ALA A 235 -24.00 -20.21 -9.13
C ALA A 235 -22.76 -19.30 -9.21
N ALA A 236 -22.98 -17.99 -9.38
CA ALA A 236 -21.93 -16.98 -9.50
C ALA A 236 -21.35 -16.57 -8.13
N GLU A 237 -22.17 -16.56 -7.07
CA GLU A 237 -21.79 -16.13 -5.72
C GLU A 237 -20.46 -16.72 -5.18
N PRO A 238 -20.18 -18.05 -5.26
CA PRO A 238 -18.92 -18.59 -4.75
C PRO A 238 -17.69 -18.07 -5.50
N TYR A 239 -17.79 -17.83 -6.81
CA TYR A 239 -16.69 -17.28 -7.61
C TYR A 239 -16.40 -15.83 -7.24
N TYR A 240 -17.45 -15.04 -6.97
CA TYR A 240 -17.29 -13.67 -6.49
C TYR A 240 -16.63 -13.61 -5.11
N ALA A 241 -17.06 -14.47 -4.18
CA ALA A 241 -16.44 -14.57 -2.86
C ALA A 241 -14.96 -14.97 -2.95
N THR A 242 -14.64 -15.94 -3.81
CA THR A 242 -13.27 -16.41 -4.06
C THR A 242 -12.40 -15.31 -4.68
N ALA A 243 -12.92 -14.57 -5.67
CA ALA A 243 -12.23 -13.44 -6.28
C ALA A 243 -11.89 -12.35 -5.26
N ASN A 244 -12.84 -12.01 -4.38
CA ASN A 244 -12.64 -11.05 -3.30
C ASN A 244 -11.60 -11.52 -2.28
N GLN A 245 -11.59 -12.80 -1.94
CA GLN A 245 -10.60 -13.35 -1.01
C GLN A 245 -9.18 -13.25 -1.59
N HIS A 246 -8.99 -13.63 -2.86
CA HIS A 246 -7.71 -13.48 -3.56
C HIS A 246 -7.30 -12.01 -3.68
N HIS A 247 -8.24 -11.11 -3.99
CA HIS A 247 -7.97 -9.68 -4.05
C HIS A 247 -7.50 -9.12 -2.70
N HIS A 248 -8.12 -9.55 -1.60
CA HIS A 248 -7.71 -9.13 -0.26
C HIS A 248 -6.30 -9.61 0.08
N ARG A 249 -5.94 -10.86 -0.26
CA ARG A 249 -4.58 -11.39 -0.07
C ARG A 249 -3.55 -10.64 -0.90
N TYR A 250 -3.84 -10.39 -2.18
CA TYR A 250 -3.03 -9.53 -3.05
C TYR A 250 -2.76 -8.16 -2.41
N PHE A 251 -3.83 -7.52 -1.93
CA PHE A 251 -3.77 -6.20 -1.33
C PHE A 251 -2.92 -6.17 -0.06
N LEU A 252 -3.11 -7.15 0.84
CA LEU A 252 -2.31 -7.27 2.05
C LEU A 252 -0.84 -7.55 1.73
N ALA A 253 -0.56 -8.48 0.81
CA ALA A 253 0.80 -8.87 0.46
C ALA A 253 1.59 -7.72 -0.18
N THR A 254 0.99 -7.02 -1.15
CA THR A 254 1.66 -5.91 -1.85
C THR A 254 1.88 -4.70 -0.95
N ARG A 255 0.90 -4.34 -0.09
CA ARG A 255 1.08 -3.27 0.89
C ARG A 255 2.08 -3.63 1.96
N GLY A 256 2.06 -4.88 2.43
CA GLY A 256 3.05 -5.41 3.36
C GLY A 256 4.47 -5.29 2.80
N ALA A 257 4.68 -5.69 1.55
CA ALA A 257 5.96 -5.54 0.85
C ALA A 257 6.39 -4.07 0.75
N LEU A 258 5.47 -3.17 0.40
CA LEU A 258 5.76 -1.72 0.30
C LEU A 258 6.19 -1.13 1.65
N VAL A 259 5.50 -1.49 2.74
CA VAL A 259 5.86 -1.04 4.09
C VAL A 259 7.27 -1.54 4.48
N VAL A 260 7.59 -2.80 4.22
CA VAL A 260 8.93 -3.38 4.49
C VAL A 260 10.00 -2.67 3.67
N ALA A 261 9.76 -2.45 2.38
CA ALA A 261 10.68 -1.72 1.50
C ALA A 261 10.93 -0.28 1.99
N ALA A 262 9.86 0.46 2.30
CA ALA A 262 9.96 1.83 2.81
C ALA A 262 10.75 1.90 4.13
N ALA A 263 10.50 0.95 5.04
CA ALA A 263 11.23 0.86 6.30
C ALA A 263 12.74 0.62 6.07
N ASP A 264 13.12 -0.26 5.13
CA ASP A 264 14.52 -0.53 4.81
C ASP A 264 15.23 0.72 4.22
N VAL A 265 14.56 1.46 3.33
CA VAL A 265 15.09 2.71 2.75
C VAL A 265 15.32 3.75 3.85
N VAL A 266 14.33 3.99 4.73
CA VAL A 266 14.44 4.95 5.83
C VAL A 266 15.56 4.58 6.79
N LEU A 267 15.67 3.30 7.17
CA LEU A 267 16.74 2.82 8.04
C LEU A 267 18.12 2.95 7.40
N THR A 268 18.25 2.65 6.11
CA THR A 268 19.50 2.79 5.37
C THR A 268 19.92 4.26 5.27
N PHE A 269 18.96 5.16 5.03
CA PHE A 269 19.19 6.60 4.99
C PHE A 269 19.67 7.16 6.34
N LEU A 270 18.95 6.86 7.43
CA LEU A 270 19.32 7.29 8.79
C LEU A 270 20.72 6.81 9.19
N LYS A 271 21.04 5.56 8.84
CA LYS A 271 22.38 4.99 9.06
C LYS A 271 23.45 5.69 8.22
N GLY A 272 23.14 6.04 6.97
CA GLY A 272 24.01 6.84 6.10
C GLY A 272 24.32 8.21 6.69
N LEU A 273 23.33 8.91 7.24
CA LEU A 273 23.51 10.19 7.93
C LEU A 273 24.43 10.06 9.14
N ARG A 274 24.21 9.05 9.98
CA ARG A 274 25.05 8.79 11.16
C ARG A 274 26.49 8.45 10.78
N ASN A 275 26.70 7.63 9.75
CA ASN A 275 28.04 7.30 9.27
C ASN A 275 28.76 8.55 8.72
N ASN A 276 28.04 9.47 8.07
CA ASN A 276 28.63 10.71 7.60
C ASN A 276 29.05 11.63 8.77
N GLN A 277 28.24 11.71 9.83
CA GLN A 277 28.60 12.44 11.05
C GLN A 277 29.88 11.87 11.69
N LEU A 278 29.94 10.55 11.88
CA LEU A 278 31.13 9.88 12.42
C LEU A 278 32.38 10.11 11.56
N LYS A 279 32.24 10.10 10.22
CA LYS A 279 33.36 10.43 9.32
C LYS A 279 33.80 11.88 9.44
N LYS A 280 32.86 12.83 9.59
CA LYS A 280 33.19 14.24 9.82
C LYS A 280 33.93 14.43 11.15
N GLU A 281 33.49 13.75 12.20
CA GLU A 281 34.16 13.76 13.51
C GLU A 281 35.56 13.13 13.43
N ALA A 282 35.70 11.97 12.78
CA ALA A 282 37.00 11.32 12.58
C ALA A 282 37.97 12.21 11.78
N ARG A 283 37.49 12.91 10.75
CA ARG A 283 38.29 13.89 9.99
C ARG A 283 38.70 15.08 10.83
N ARG A 284 37.82 15.58 11.70
CA ARG A 284 38.17 16.65 12.65
C ARG A 284 39.29 16.20 13.58
N LEU A 285 39.24 14.97 14.08
CA LEU A 285 40.30 14.43 14.93
C LEU A 285 41.60 14.15 14.15
N GLN A 286 41.53 13.70 12.89
CA GLN A 286 42.70 13.43 12.05
C GLN A 286 43.39 14.69 11.50
N SER A 287 42.71 15.84 11.47
CA SER A 287 43.32 17.12 11.05
C SER A 287 44.53 17.51 11.91
N VAL A 288 44.68 16.91 13.09
CA VAL A 288 45.84 17.04 13.96
C VAL A 288 46.46 15.66 14.14
N THR A 289 47.49 15.36 13.36
CA THR A 289 48.27 14.14 13.55
C THR A 289 49.54 14.47 14.32
N VAL A 290 49.71 13.85 15.49
CA VAL A 290 50.94 13.94 16.28
C VAL A 290 51.72 12.66 16.04
N SER A 291 52.88 12.77 15.40
CA SER A 291 53.79 11.65 15.21
C SER A 291 54.98 11.82 16.15
N PRO A 292 55.13 11.00 17.20
CA PRO A 292 56.34 11.00 18.01
C PRO A 292 57.50 10.47 17.16
N GLY A 293 58.66 11.12 17.28
CA GLY A 293 59.89 10.77 16.57
C GLY A 293 61.13 11.05 17.41
N LEU A 294 62.26 10.54 16.96
CA LEU A 294 63.58 10.84 17.53
C LEU A 294 64.41 11.52 16.46
N GLN A 295 64.87 12.74 16.71
CA GLN A 295 65.76 13.46 15.82
C GLN A 295 67.04 13.78 16.59
N SER A 296 68.17 13.22 16.14
CA SER A 296 69.48 13.35 16.81
C SER A 296 69.49 12.91 18.28
N GLY A 297 68.74 11.85 18.61
CA GLY A 297 68.67 11.31 19.98
C GLY A 297 67.76 12.08 20.94
N GLN A 298 67.14 13.18 20.52
CA GLN A 298 66.15 13.90 21.32
C GLN A 298 64.72 13.51 20.93
N PRO A 299 63.81 13.31 21.90
CA PRO A 299 62.40 13.06 21.62
C PRO A 299 61.78 14.32 20.99
N THR A 300 61.21 14.16 19.81
CA THR A 300 60.54 15.23 19.05
C THR A 300 59.13 14.79 18.71
N ALA A 301 58.19 15.73 18.63
CA ALA A 301 56.82 15.46 18.18
C ALA A 301 56.54 16.34 16.96
N VAL A 302 56.24 15.72 15.82
CA VAL A 302 55.86 16.46 14.62
C VAL A 302 54.35 16.61 14.61
N PHE A 303 53.90 17.87 14.67
CA PHE A 303 52.50 18.22 14.48
C PHE A 303 52.26 18.48 12.99
N ARG A 304 51.49 17.62 12.34
CA ARG A 304 51.00 17.89 10.99
C ARG A 304 49.58 18.41 11.10
N TYR A 305 49.41 19.66 10.68
CA TYR A 305 48.11 20.29 10.52
C TYR A 305 47.77 20.27 9.02
N SER A 306 46.68 19.61 8.65
CA SER A 306 46.16 19.69 7.28
C SER A 306 44.91 20.56 7.29
N PHE A 307 44.98 21.70 6.61
CA PHE A 307 43.85 22.60 6.36
C PHE A 307 43.06 22.17 5.13
#